data_AF-A0A6N8IXF8-F1
#
_entry.id   AF-A0A6N8IXF8-F1
#
_cell.length_a   1.000
_cell.length_b   1.000
_cell.length_c   1.000
_cell.angle_alpha   90.00
_cell.angle_beta   90.00
_cell.angle_gamma   90.00
#
_symmetry.space_group_name_H-M   'P 1'
#
loop_
_entity.id
_entity.type
_entity.pdbx_description
1 polymer ?
#
loop_
_entity_poly.entity_id
_entity_poly.type
_entity_poly.pdbx_seq_one_letter_code
_entity_poly.pdbx_strand_id
1 'polypeptide(L)'
;MLRTGVCVVLAGAAFSVAAQGPVKVQSRSGKFCKALAPPDWSFTGENPAGSAFGADMQRADGQALASYFIVGVSGEMRASATYGRWYSTPQAAAMATLTQMGRVPVQCGQPSSPIQGTFLMQCQTPRFVGVALYQVFPMAGNGFVLVMRTAGATPSVWQRDAELASAVSRSIRCAVPLRPTSFDYTSGPPDSTKRRGKAGEKSDYSRWSGMENAHDPATGQNYWAEAGKDWRENGPRGPGYYVNIGGEERLLTLGRSD
;
A
#
# COMPACT_ATOMS: atom_id res chain seq x y z
N MET A 1 24.16 -53.69 -17.55
CA MET A 1 23.58 -52.38 -17.91
C MET A 1 23.77 -51.42 -16.73
N LEU A 2 24.84 -50.62 -16.74
CA LEU A 2 25.02 -49.53 -15.77
C LEU A 2 24.52 -48.23 -16.43
N ARG A 3 23.57 -47.55 -15.80
CA ARG A 3 23.13 -46.19 -16.18
C ARG A 3 23.89 -45.17 -15.34
N THR A 4 24.74 -44.39 -16.00
CA THR A 4 25.43 -43.23 -15.47
C THR A 4 24.41 -42.10 -15.27
N GLY A 5 24.18 -41.68 -14.03
CA GLY A 5 23.38 -40.51 -13.69
C GLY A 5 24.23 -39.24 -13.79
N VAL A 6 23.86 -38.34 -14.70
CA VAL A 6 24.45 -37.00 -14.79
C VAL A 6 23.85 -36.14 -13.69
N CYS A 7 24.69 -35.66 -12.76
CA CYS A 7 24.31 -34.73 -11.71
C CYS A 7 24.48 -33.31 -12.27
N VAL A 8 23.38 -32.61 -12.56
CA VAL A 8 23.40 -31.20 -12.95
C VAL A 8 23.41 -30.36 -11.68
N VAL A 9 24.57 -29.78 -11.35
CA VAL A 9 24.68 -28.76 -10.30
C VAL A 9 24.18 -27.44 -10.87
N LEU A 10 22.96 -27.05 -10.50
CA LEU A 10 22.46 -25.69 -10.71
C LEU A 10 23.21 -24.75 -9.78
N ALA A 11 24.19 -24.03 -10.32
CA ALA A 11 24.82 -22.91 -9.63
C ALA A 11 23.76 -21.80 -9.44
N GLY A 12 23.24 -21.69 -8.23
CA GLY A 12 22.40 -20.57 -7.83
C GLY A 12 23.24 -19.29 -7.85
N ALA A 13 22.96 -18.40 -8.80
CA ALA A 13 23.48 -17.04 -8.76
C ALA A 13 22.86 -16.34 -7.53
N ALA A 14 23.68 -16.12 -6.50
CA ALA A 14 23.32 -15.25 -5.40
C ALA A 14 23.30 -13.81 -5.92
N PHE A 15 22.11 -13.25 -6.11
CA PHE A 15 21.95 -11.85 -6.47
C PHE A 15 22.10 -10.99 -5.22
N SER A 16 23.24 -10.32 -5.07
CA SER A 16 23.42 -9.27 -4.07
C SER A 16 22.58 -8.06 -4.47
N VAL A 17 21.45 -7.86 -3.79
CA VAL A 17 20.72 -6.59 -3.83
C VAL A 17 21.58 -5.57 -3.09
N ALA A 18 22.08 -4.55 -3.78
CA ALA A 18 22.70 -3.42 -3.11
C ALA A 18 21.64 -2.75 -2.23
N ALA A 19 21.79 -2.87 -0.91
CA ALA A 19 20.94 -2.22 0.06
C ALA A 19 21.05 -0.71 -0.16
N GLN A 20 20.03 -0.11 -0.77
CA GLN A 20 19.85 1.33 -0.74
C GLN A 20 19.51 1.65 0.71
N GLY A 21 20.40 2.35 1.40
CA GLY A 21 20.21 2.74 2.79
C GLY A 21 18.95 3.60 3.00
N PRO A 22 18.75 4.14 4.21
CA PRO A 22 17.56 4.90 4.56
C PRO A 22 17.15 5.95 3.52
N VAL A 23 15.89 5.90 3.07
CA VAL A 23 15.36 6.82 2.06
C VAL A 23 14.75 8.04 2.74
N LYS A 24 15.19 9.24 2.36
CA LYS A 24 14.60 10.49 2.84
C LYS A 24 13.15 10.62 2.34
N VAL A 25 12.22 10.76 3.27
CA VAL A 25 10.79 10.99 2.98
C VAL A 25 10.32 12.33 3.53
N GLN A 26 9.24 12.84 2.95
CA GLN A 26 8.57 14.04 3.42
C GLN A 26 7.05 13.89 3.31
N SER A 27 6.33 14.72 4.07
CA SER A 27 4.88 14.79 3.97
C SER A 27 4.49 15.35 2.60
N ARG A 28 3.72 14.57 1.85
CA ARG A 28 3.02 14.96 0.64
C ARG A 28 1.54 15.11 0.97
N SER A 29 0.94 16.21 0.52
CA SER A 29 -0.48 16.47 0.71
C SER A 29 -1.15 16.58 -0.65
N GLY A 30 -2.23 15.83 -0.83
CA GLY A 30 -3.21 16.07 -1.86
C GLY A 30 -4.37 16.88 -1.30
N LYS A 31 -5.55 16.79 -1.92
CA LYS A 31 -6.74 17.55 -1.54
C LYS A 31 -7.43 16.96 -0.31
N PHE A 32 -7.46 15.64 -0.21
CA PHE A 32 -8.11 14.85 0.84
C PHE A 32 -7.12 13.95 1.58
N CYS A 33 -5.97 13.65 0.97
CA CYS A 33 -5.01 12.71 1.53
C CYS A 33 -3.68 13.36 1.89
N LYS A 34 -2.99 12.71 2.82
CA LYS A 34 -1.58 12.93 3.12
C LYS A 34 -0.83 11.60 3.04
N ALA A 35 0.43 11.65 2.67
CA ALA A 35 1.30 10.48 2.60
C ALA A 35 2.73 10.87 2.96
N LEU A 36 3.54 9.90 3.37
CA LEU A 36 4.98 10.05 3.41
C LEU A 36 5.55 9.46 2.13
N ALA A 37 6.33 10.25 1.40
CA ALA A 37 6.94 9.78 0.17
C ALA A 37 8.27 10.50 -0.12
N PRO A 38 9.14 9.91 -0.96
CA PRO A 38 10.32 10.60 -1.46
C PRO A 38 9.98 11.89 -2.23
N PRO A 39 10.95 12.79 -2.45
CA PRO A 39 10.70 14.08 -3.06
C PRO A 39 10.11 14.06 -4.47
N ASP A 40 10.37 13.02 -5.23
CA ASP A 40 9.90 12.85 -6.60
C ASP A 40 8.52 12.17 -6.70
N TRP A 41 7.83 11.93 -5.58
CA TRP A 41 6.46 11.41 -5.58
C TRP A 41 5.42 12.51 -5.38
N SER A 42 4.28 12.37 -6.06
CA SER A 42 3.14 13.28 -5.97
C SER A 42 1.80 12.54 -6.06
N PHE A 43 0.74 13.14 -5.54
CA PHE A 43 -0.62 12.66 -5.79
C PHE A 43 -1.02 12.98 -7.24
N THR A 44 -1.47 11.97 -7.97
CA THR A 44 -1.92 12.09 -9.37
C THR A 44 -3.43 11.94 -9.51
N GLY A 45 -4.10 11.37 -8.51
CA GLY A 45 -5.54 11.23 -8.49
C GLY A 45 -6.08 11.20 -7.07
N GLU A 46 -7.20 11.86 -6.84
CA GLU A 46 -8.02 11.69 -5.64
C GLU A 46 -9.49 11.80 -6.05
N ASN A 47 -10.23 10.71 -5.92
CA ASN A 47 -11.58 10.61 -6.45
C ASN A 47 -12.59 10.23 -5.36
N PRO A 48 -13.35 11.21 -4.83
CA PRO A 48 -14.49 10.93 -3.97
C PRO A 48 -15.70 10.50 -4.80
N ALA A 49 -16.15 9.26 -4.61
CA ALA A 49 -17.26 8.67 -5.35
C ALA A 49 -18.27 7.98 -4.42
N GLY A 50 -19.12 8.77 -3.74
CA GLY A 50 -20.21 8.22 -2.91
C GLY A 50 -19.72 7.30 -1.78
N SER A 51 -19.96 5.98 -1.93
CA SER A 51 -19.47 4.94 -1.00
C SER A 51 -18.02 4.53 -1.22
N ALA A 52 -17.36 5.06 -2.26
CA ALA A 52 -15.99 4.75 -2.59
C ALA A 52 -15.09 5.99 -2.57
N PHE A 53 -13.81 5.78 -2.28
CA PHE A 53 -12.79 6.78 -2.43
C PHE A 53 -11.48 6.14 -2.88
N GLY A 54 -10.82 6.76 -3.87
CA GLY A 54 -9.50 6.37 -4.33
C GLY A 54 -8.50 7.53 -4.24
N ALA A 55 -7.25 7.23 -3.95
CA ALA A 55 -6.14 8.14 -4.07
C ALA A 55 -4.92 7.44 -4.66
N ASP A 56 -4.32 8.05 -5.65
CA ASP A 56 -3.18 7.53 -6.40
C ASP A 56 -2.00 8.48 -6.24
N MET A 57 -0.84 7.91 -5.96
CA MET A 57 0.45 8.58 -6.00
C MET A 57 1.33 7.93 -7.06
N GLN A 58 2.16 8.75 -7.70
CA GLN A 58 3.11 8.30 -8.69
C GLN A 58 4.45 9.00 -8.50
N ARG A 59 5.52 8.26 -8.78
CA ARG A 59 6.86 8.82 -8.95
C ARG A 59 6.93 9.64 -10.25
N ALA A 60 7.70 10.71 -10.26
CA ALA A 60 7.78 11.67 -11.37
C ALA A 60 8.21 11.04 -12.71
N ASP A 61 9.02 9.97 -12.67
CA ASP A 61 9.44 9.21 -13.85
C ASP A 61 8.36 8.24 -14.37
N GLY A 62 7.22 8.15 -13.67
CA GLY A 62 6.10 7.26 -13.98
C GLY A 62 6.38 5.78 -13.74
N GLN A 63 7.56 5.41 -13.22
CA GLN A 63 7.99 4.02 -13.11
C GLN A 63 7.47 3.32 -11.85
N ALA A 64 6.95 4.06 -10.87
CA ALA A 64 6.39 3.50 -9.65
C ALA A 64 5.10 4.23 -9.25
N LEU A 65 4.16 3.46 -8.69
CA LEU A 65 2.85 3.93 -8.25
C LEU A 65 2.49 3.32 -6.89
N ALA A 66 1.64 4.04 -6.17
CA ALA A 66 1.13 3.67 -4.86
C ALA A 66 -0.28 4.21 -4.71
N SER A 67 -1.23 3.37 -4.31
CA SER A 67 -2.63 3.77 -4.26
C SER A 67 -3.33 3.30 -3.00
N TYR A 68 -4.33 4.06 -2.58
CA TYR A 68 -5.28 3.74 -1.54
C TYR A 68 -6.68 3.72 -2.13
N PHE A 69 -7.46 2.74 -1.75
CA PHE A 69 -8.85 2.63 -2.12
C PHE A 69 -9.69 2.15 -0.95
N ILE A 70 -10.89 2.67 -0.84
CA ILE A 70 -11.89 2.20 0.12
C ILE A 70 -13.26 2.18 -0.56
N VAL A 71 -14.04 1.14 -0.31
CA VAL A 71 -15.43 1.05 -0.79
C VAL A 71 -16.32 0.38 0.25
N GLY A 72 -17.49 0.96 0.48
CA GLY A 72 -18.59 0.30 1.17
C GLY A 72 -19.47 -0.45 0.16
N VAL A 73 -19.67 -1.74 0.42
CA VAL A 73 -20.51 -2.65 -0.37
C VAL A 73 -21.68 -3.10 0.50
N SER A 74 -22.91 -2.74 0.12
CA SER A 74 -24.12 -3.16 0.84
C SER A 74 -24.58 -4.55 0.43
N GLY A 75 -25.44 -5.20 1.22
CA GLY A 75 -26.04 -6.48 0.86
C GLY A 75 -26.85 -6.41 -0.45
N GLU A 76 -27.56 -5.30 -0.67
CA GLU A 76 -28.34 -5.04 -1.89
C GLU A 76 -27.43 -4.92 -3.12
N MET A 77 -26.28 -4.25 -2.99
CA MET A 77 -25.28 -4.16 -4.06
C MET A 77 -24.75 -5.55 -4.45
N ARG A 78 -24.56 -6.44 -3.47
CA ARG A 78 -24.11 -7.83 -3.70
C ARG A 78 -25.17 -8.68 -4.39
N ALA A 79 -26.45 -8.45 -4.07
CA ALA A 79 -27.60 -9.17 -4.63
C ALA A 79 -28.12 -8.57 -5.95
N SER A 80 -27.68 -7.36 -6.32
CA SER A 80 -28.10 -6.67 -7.54
C SER A 80 -27.74 -7.44 -8.80
N ALA A 81 -28.68 -7.54 -9.75
CA ALA A 81 -28.43 -8.09 -11.08
C ALA A 81 -27.36 -7.30 -11.86
N THR A 82 -27.24 -6.00 -11.59
CA THR A 82 -26.27 -5.11 -12.24
C THR A 82 -24.89 -5.23 -11.62
N TYR A 83 -24.83 -5.15 -10.29
CA TYR A 83 -23.57 -4.96 -9.56
C TYR A 83 -23.02 -6.23 -8.90
N GLY A 84 -23.87 -7.24 -8.67
CA GLY A 84 -23.52 -8.45 -7.92
C GLY A 84 -22.32 -9.20 -8.52
N ARG A 85 -22.15 -9.19 -9.84
CA ARG A 85 -21.00 -9.83 -10.50
C ARG A 85 -19.62 -9.26 -10.07
N TRP A 86 -19.56 -8.00 -9.67
CA TRP A 86 -18.32 -7.35 -9.24
C TRP A 86 -18.16 -7.28 -7.73
N TYR A 87 -19.26 -7.35 -6.97
CA TYR A 87 -19.24 -7.12 -5.54
C TYR A 87 -19.69 -8.32 -4.70
N SER A 88 -20.05 -9.45 -5.33
CA SER A 88 -20.54 -10.66 -4.64
C SER A 88 -19.64 -11.15 -3.51
N THR A 89 -18.31 -11.00 -3.66
CA THR A 89 -17.32 -11.33 -2.65
C THR A 89 -16.29 -10.20 -2.49
N PRO A 90 -15.57 -10.12 -1.36
CA PRO A 90 -14.50 -9.15 -1.20
C PRO A 90 -13.38 -9.28 -2.24
N GLN A 91 -13.01 -10.51 -2.61
CA GLN A 91 -12.03 -10.74 -3.68
C GLN A 91 -12.55 -10.24 -5.03
N ALA A 92 -13.83 -10.48 -5.36
CA ALA A 92 -14.44 -9.94 -6.56
C ALA A 92 -14.40 -8.41 -6.56
N ALA A 93 -14.70 -7.77 -5.43
CA ALA A 93 -14.66 -6.31 -5.28
C ALA A 93 -13.23 -5.75 -5.44
N ALA A 94 -12.23 -6.43 -4.87
CA ALA A 94 -10.82 -6.08 -5.07
C ALA A 94 -10.45 -6.17 -6.56
N MET A 95 -10.78 -7.27 -7.23
CA MET A 95 -10.51 -7.47 -8.65
C MET A 95 -11.27 -6.49 -9.54
N ALA A 96 -12.52 -6.19 -9.23
CA ALA A 96 -13.30 -5.18 -9.94
C ALA A 96 -12.66 -3.79 -9.83
N THR A 97 -12.09 -3.46 -8.68
CA THR A 97 -11.37 -2.19 -8.52
C THR A 97 -10.08 -2.19 -9.34
N LEU A 98 -9.26 -3.23 -9.22
CA LEU A 98 -7.98 -3.35 -9.94
C LEU A 98 -8.17 -3.31 -11.46
N THR A 99 -9.19 -4.00 -11.96
CA THR A 99 -9.51 -4.05 -13.39
C THR A 99 -10.35 -2.88 -13.87
N GLN A 100 -10.72 -1.92 -13.01
CA GLN A 100 -11.69 -0.87 -13.32
C GLN A 100 -12.98 -1.42 -13.96
N MET A 101 -13.58 -2.40 -13.31
CA MET A 101 -14.74 -3.18 -13.76
C MET A 101 -14.50 -3.88 -15.11
N GLY A 102 -13.29 -4.38 -15.34
CA GLY A 102 -12.90 -5.11 -16.55
C GLY A 102 -12.33 -4.27 -17.70
N ARG A 103 -12.19 -2.95 -17.52
CA ARG A 103 -11.61 -2.04 -18.53
C ARG A 103 -10.09 -2.16 -18.64
N VAL A 104 -9.41 -2.53 -17.55
CA VAL A 104 -7.96 -2.67 -17.49
C VAL A 104 -7.60 -4.15 -17.33
N PRO A 105 -6.77 -4.72 -18.22
CA PRO A 105 -6.32 -6.10 -18.08
C PRO A 105 -5.33 -6.20 -16.92
N VAL A 106 -5.81 -6.69 -15.78
CA VAL A 106 -4.99 -7.00 -14.61
C VAL A 106 -5.08 -8.49 -14.34
N GLN A 107 -3.93 -9.14 -14.24
CA GLN A 107 -3.81 -10.53 -13.82
C GLN A 107 -3.28 -10.55 -12.40
N CYS A 108 -3.97 -11.23 -11.49
CA CYS A 108 -3.51 -11.41 -10.13
C CYS A 108 -3.44 -12.89 -9.78
N GLY A 109 -2.44 -13.26 -8.97
CA GLY A 109 -2.37 -14.57 -8.34
C GLY A 109 -3.48 -14.75 -7.31
N GLN A 110 -3.62 -15.97 -6.80
CA GLN A 110 -4.53 -16.24 -5.68
C GLN A 110 -4.12 -15.44 -4.44
N PRO A 111 -5.09 -14.86 -3.69
CA PRO A 111 -4.78 -14.12 -2.49
C PRO A 111 -4.18 -15.04 -1.42
N SER A 112 -3.08 -14.61 -0.82
CA SER A 112 -2.56 -15.17 0.43
C SER A 112 -3.05 -14.35 1.63
N SER A 113 -3.10 -14.97 2.81
CA SER A 113 -3.52 -14.30 4.05
C SER A 113 -2.34 -14.20 5.01
N PRO A 114 -1.43 -13.23 4.85
CA PRO A 114 -0.22 -13.12 5.68
C PRO A 114 -0.54 -12.84 7.16
N ILE A 115 -1.69 -12.21 7.43
CA ILE A 115 -2.21 -11.89 8.76
C ILE A 115 -3.74 -12.05 8.70
N GLN A 116 -4.36 -12.47 9.79
CA GLN A 116 -5.82 -12.64 9.86
C GLN A 116 -6.56 -11.38 9.39
N GLY A 117 -7.56 -11.55 8.52
CA GLY A 117 -8.39 -10.45 7.99
C GLY A 117 -7.70 -9.58 6.93
N THR A 118 -6.50 -9.95 6.49
CA THR A 118 -5.73 -9.24 5.47
C THR A 118 -5.39 -10.18 4.33
N PHE A 119 -5.54 -9.72 3.10
CA PHE A 119 -5.30 -10.50 1.88
C PHE A 119 -4.30 -9.80 0.99
N LEU A 120 -3.33 -10.54 0.47
CA LEU A 120 -2.28 -10.05 -0.43
C LEU A 120 -2.37 -10.79 -1.76
N MET A 121 -2.43 -10.04 -2.86
CA MET A 121 -2.36 -10.56 -4.22
C MET A 121 -1.14 -9.95 -4.91
N GLN A 122 -0.36 -10.77 -5.60
CA GLN A 122 0.59 -10.28 -6.60
C GLN A 122 -0.16 -10.06 -7.91
N CYS A 123 0.04 -8.91 -8.53
CA CYS A 123 -0.69 -8.50 -9.72
C CYS A 123 0.25 -7.98 -10.79
N GLN A 124 -0.16 -8.12 -12.04
CA GLN A 124 0.55 -7.58 -13.18
C GLN A 124 -0.43 -7.00 -14.20
N THR A 125 0.03 -5.94 -14.85
CA THR A 125 -0.55 -5.35 -16.06
C THR A 125 0.53 -5.40 -17.14
N PRO A 126 0.23 -5.06 -18.40
CA PRO A 126 1.26 -4.94 -19.44
C PRO A 126 2.39 -3.95 -19.10
N ARG A 127 2.17 -3.01 -18.16
CA ARG A 127 3.13 -1.95 -17.82
C ARG A 127 3.75 -2.08 -16.43
N PHE A 128 3.07 -2.74 -15.50
CA PHE A 128 3.43 -2.75 -14.08
C PHE A 128 3.33 -4.14 -13.50
N VAL A 129 4.26 -4.49 -12.63
CA VAL A 129 4.15 -5.58 -11.66
C VAL A 129 3.93 -4.94 -10.29
N GLY A 130 3.15 -5.59 -9.44
CA GLY A 130 2.76 -4.98 -8.18
C GLY A 130 2.10 -5.94 -7.21
N VAL A 131 1.65 -5.36 -6.11
CA VAL A 131 0.87 -6.03 -5.09
C VAL A 131 -0.40 -5.25 -4.79
N ALA A 132 -1.46 -5.98 -4.46
CA ALA A 132 -2.69 -5.47 -3.90
C ALA A 132 -2.90 -6.10 -2.53
N LEU A 133 -2.93 -5.26 -1.51
CA LEU A 133 -3.14 -5.64 -0.12
C LEU A 133 -4.48 -5.09 0.33
N TYR A 134 -5.42 -5.95 0.71
CA TYR A 134 -6.75 -5.51 1.12
C TYR A 134 -7.21 -6.13 2.43
N GLN A 135 -8.05 -5.37 3.13
CA GLN A 135 -8.70 -5.73 4.38
C GLN A 135 -10.20 -5.60 4.21
N VAL A 136 -10.93 -6.46 4.91
CA VAL A 136 -12.39 -6.55 4.81
C VAL A 136 -12.99 -6.40 6.20
N PHE A 137 -13.90 -5.45 6.34
CA PHE A 137 -14.63 -5.22 7.58
C PHE A 137 -16.10 -5.59 7.33
N PRO A 138 -16.66 -6.58 8.04
CA PRO A 138 -18.06 -6.94 7.87
C PRO A 138 -18.98 -5.80 8.29
N MET A 139 -20.13 -5.69 7.61
CA MET A 139 -21.21 -4.75 7.97
C MET A 139 -22.51 -5.51 8.21
N ALA A 140 -23.46 -4.86 8.89
CA ALA A 140 -24.83 -5.37 8.98
C ALA A 140 -25.46 -5.58 7.59
N GLY A 141 -26.45 -6.46 7.50
CA GLY A 141 -27.17 -6.72 6.24
C GLY A 141 -26.33 -7.43 5.18
N ASN A 142 -25.36 -8.27 5.58
CA ASN A 142 -24.46 -9.00 4.68
C ASN A 142 -23.62 -8.07 3.77
N GLY A 143 -23.36 -6.84 4.18
CA GLY A 143 -22.42 -5.92 3.51
C GLY A 143 -20.98 -6.06 4.01
N PHE A 144 -20.06 -5.31 3.41
CA PHE A 144 -18.69 -5.16 3.88
C PHE A 144 -18.07 -3.84 3.44
N VAL A 145 -17.08 -3.35 4.18
CA VAL A 145 -16.14 -2.34 3.73
C VAL A 145 -14.86 -3.03 3.28
N LEU A 146 -14.38 -2.68 2.09
CA LEU A 146 -13.08 -3.11 1.58
C LEU A 146 -12.13 -1.93 1.59
N VAL A 147 -10.99 -2.09 2.26
CA VAL A 147 -9.87 -1.14 2.21
C VAL A 147 -8.73 -1.81 1.47
N MET A 148 -8.30 -1.24 0.36
CA MET A 148 -7.23 -1.77 -0.48
C MET A 148 -6.09 -0.76 -0.62
N ARG A 149 -4.89 -1.30 -0.66
CA ARG A 149 -3.65 -0.58 -0.92
C ARG A 149 -2.90 -1.29 -2.01
N THR A 150 -2.51 -0.55 -3.04
CA THR A 150 -1.75 -1.11 -4.15
C THR A 150 -0.40 -0.44 -4.24
N ALA A 151 0.59 -1.20 -4.66
CA ALA A 151 1.90 -0.70 -5.01
C ALA A 151 2.31 -1.38 -6.31
N GLY A 152 2.89 -0.63 -7.23
CA GLY A 152 3.32 -1.16 -8.50
C GLY A 152 4.55 -0.43 -9.00
N ALA A 153 5.35 -1.13 -9.79
CA ALA A 153 6.42 -0.51 -10.54
C ALA A 153 6.60 -1.21 -11.89
N THR A 154 7.28 -0.58 -12.82
CA THR A 154 7.65 -1.24 -14.06
C THR A 154 8.54 -2.45 -13.74
N PRO A 155 8.52 -3.52 -14.57
CA PRO A 155 9.30 -4.72 -14.30
C PRO A 155 10.79 -4.44 -14.06
N SER A 156 11.36 -3.44 -14.74
CA SER A 156 12.78 -3.07 -14.66
C SER A 156 13.19 -2.49 -13.31
N VAL A 157 12.27 -1.92 -12.53
CA VAL A 157 12.59 -1.30 -11.24
C VAL A 157 11.88 -1.94 -10.06
N TRP A 158 10.96 -2.89 -10.30
CA TRP A 158 10.18 -3.55 -9.25
C TRP A 158 11.04 -4.15 -8.14
N GLN A 159 12.11 -4.88 -8.48
CA GLN A 159 12.96 -5.52 -7.47
C GLN A 159 13.61 -4.51 -6.51
N ARG A 160 13.86 -3.29 -6.97
CA ARG A 160 14.46 -2.21 -6.18
C ARG A 160 13.40 -1.37 -5.45
N ASP A 161 12.28 -1.11 -6.10
CA ASP A 161 11.32 -0.09 -5.66
C ASP A 161 10.05 -0.68 -5.02
N ALA A 162 9.87 -2.01 -5.01
CA ALA A 162 8.68 -2.67 -4.48
C ALA A 162 8.39 -2.30 -3.03
N GLU A 163 9.41 -2.32 -2.18
CA GLU A 163 9.29 -2.00 -0.76
C GLU A 163 8.96 -0.53 -0.54
N LEU A 164 9.64 0.36 -1.27
CA LEU A 164 9.40 1.79 -1.22
C LEU A 164 7.98 2.14 -1.69
N ALA A 165 7.55 1.64 -2.85
CA ALA A 165 6.20 1.85 -3.37
C ALA A 165 5.13 1.31 -2.41
N SER A 166 5.40 0.14 -1.79
CA SER A 166 4.52 -0.43 -0.77
C SER A 166 4.47 0.42 0.49
N ALA A 167 5.59 0.97 0.94
CA ALA A 167 5.65 1.87 2.10
C ALA A 167 4.90 3.19 1.82
N VAL A 168 5.08 3.78 0.63
CA VAL A 168 4.32 4.96 0.18
C VAL A 168 2.82 4.66 0.23
N SER A 169 2.37 3.55 -0.38
CA SER A 169 0.97 3.13 -0.41
C SER A 169 0.38 2.98 1.00
N ARG A 170 1.11 2.33 1.90
CA ARG A 170 0.74 2.17 3.32
C ARG A 170 0.70 3.47 4.09
N SER A 171 1.47 4.47 3.69
CA SER A 171 1.51 5.78 4.35
C SER A 171 0.33 6.68 3.98
N ILE A 172 -0.39 6.37 2.89
CA ILE A 172 -1.53 7.18 2.44
C ILE A 172 -2.61 7.17 3.54
N ARG A 173 -3.03 8.36 3.95
CA ARG A 173 -4.06 8.64 4.93
C ARG A 173 -5.02 9.66 4.35
N CYS A 174 -6.27 9.28 4.21
CA CYS A 174 -7.30 10.13 3.60
C CYS A 174 -8.36 10.48 4.65
N ALA A 175 -8.68 11.77 4.73
CA ALA A 175 -9.75 12.27 5.58
C ALA A 175 -11.02 12.44 4.74
N VAL A 176 -11.70 11.32 4.47
CA VAL A 176 -12.85 11.28 3.55
C VAL A 176 -14.13 10.91 4.30
N PRO A 177 -15.20 11.72 4.19
CA PRO A 177 -16.51 11.32 4.67
C PRO A 177 -17.08 10.30 3.68
N LEU A 178 -16.93 9.00 3.96
CA LEU A 178 -17.71 8.01 3.23
C LEU A 178 -19.18 8.27 3.51
N ARG A 179 -19.95 8.54 2.46
CA ARG A 179 -21.39 8.69 2.59
C ARG A 179 -22.04 7.34 2.37
N PRO A 180 -23.01 6.94 3.21
CA PRO A 180 -23.93 5.88 2.84
C PRO A 180 -24.50 6.23 1.47
N THR A 181 -24.43 5.28 0.55
CA THR A 181 -25.03 5.43 -0.76
C THR A 181 -26.54 5.60 -0.60
N SER A 182 -27.07 6.78 -0.90
CA SER A 182 -28.46 6.93 -1.37
C SER A 182 -28.57 6.52 -2.85
N PHE A 183 -27.67 5.62 -3.27
CA PHE A 183 -27.46 5.27 -4.66
C PHE A 183 -28.59 4.34 -5.05
N ASP A 184 -29.38 4.80 -6.00
CA ASP A 184 -30.33 3.94 -6.66
C ASP A 184 -29.54 2.88 -7.43
N TYR A 185 -29.44 1.67 -6.90
CA TYR A 185 -28.74 0.56 -7.55
C TYR A 185 -29.41 0.13 -8.89
N THR A 186 -30.50 0.80 -9.27
CA THR A 186 -31.18 0.66 -10.56
C THR A 186 -30.73 1.70 -11.60
N SER A 187 -30.05 2.79 -11.22
CA SER A 187 -29.60 3.85 -12.14
C SER A 187 -28.14 4.33 -11.86
N GLY A 188 -27.37 4.63 -12.91
CA GLY A 188 -25.91 4.91 -12.84
C GLY A 188 -25.51 6.22 -12.12
N PRO A 189 -24.19 6.50 -11.94
CA PRO A 189 -23.70 7.50 -10.98
C PRO A 189 -23.85 8.98 -11.42
N PRO A 190 -24.35 9.88 -10.54
CA PRO A 190 -24.16 11.34 -10.64
C PRO A 190 -23.37 11.98 -9.45
N ASP A 191 -22.99 13.24 -9.65
CA ASP A 191 -21.83 14.01 -9.12
C ASP A 191 -21.87 14.52 -7.63
N SER A 192 -20.69 14.91 -7.14
CA SER A 192 -20.21 15.09 -5.77
C SER A 192 -20.53 16.43 -5.06
N THR A 193 -20.62 16.47 -3.71
CA THR A 193 -20.10 17.57 -2.83
C THR A 193 -20.24 17.36 -1.30
N LYS A 194 -19.08 17.48 -0.58
CA LYS A 194 -18.77 18.10 0.76
C LYS A 194 -19.23 17.53 2.14
N ARG A 195 -18.31 17.10 3.03
CA ARG A 195 -17.98 17.72 4.38
C ARG A 195 -17.17 16.85 5.39
N ARG A 196 -16.17 17.52 6.00
CA ARG A 196 -15.14 17.20 7.04
C ARG A 196 -15.54 16.44 8.34
N GLY A 197 -14.54 15.77 8.99
CA GLY A 197 -14.42 15.69 10.46
C GLY A 197 -13.40 14.68 11.09
N LYS A 198 -12.35 15.24 11.74
CA LYS A 198 -11.31 14.80 12.74
C LYS A 198 -11.01 13.31 13.11
N ALA A 199 -9.70 13.06 13.31
CA ALA A 199 -9.03 11.78 13.59
C ALA A 199 -8.36 11.73 14.98
N GLY A 200 -8.27 10.53 15.57
CA GLY A 200 -7.42 10.21 16.71
C GLY A 200 -7.39 8.70 16.96
N GLU A 201 -6.23 8.06 16.77
CA GLU A 201 -5.58 7.04 17.62
C GLU A 201 -4.52 6.25 16.84
N LYS A 202 -3.29 6.21 17.38
CA LYS A 202 -2.08 5.53 16.89
C LYS A 202 -1.89 4.27 17.75
N SER A 203 -1.71 3.06 17.16
CA SER A 203 -0.69 2.09 17.62
C SER A 203 -0.51 0.79 16.79
N ASP A 204 -1.37 0.41 15.85
CA ASP A 204 -1.21 -0.89 15.15
C ASP A 204 -0.37 -0.84 13.84
N TYR A 205 0.12 0.35 13.48
CA TYR A 205 0.81 0.60 12.21
C TYR A 205 2.20 -0.06 12.12
N SER A 206 2.93 -0.17 13.24
CA SER A 206 4.34 -0.59 13.25
C SER A 206 4.56 -2.09 13.03
N ARG A 207 3.56 -2.94 13.31
CA ARG A 207 3.65 -4.39 13.05
C ARG A 207 3.40 -4.75 11.58
N TRP A 208 2.90 -3.83 10.77
CA TRP A 208 2.32 -4.13 9.45
C TRP A 208 3.19 -3.69 8.26
N SER A 209 4.24 -2.91 8.49
CA SER A 209 5.04 -2.27 7.45
C SER A 209 6.37 -2.97 7.14
N GLY A 210 6.85 -3.89 8.00
CA GLY A 210 8.25 -4.35 7.99
C GLY A 210 9.29 -3.23 8.24
N MET A 211 8.80 -2.00 8.40
CA MET A 211 9.54 -0.74 8.47
C MET A 211 9.00 0.03 9.68
N GLU A 212 9.82 0.26 10.67
CA GLU A 212 9.47 1.06 11.84
C GLU A 212 9.60 2.54 11.54
N ASN A 213 8.76 3.36 12.18
CA ASN A 213 8.94 4.80 12.13
C ASN A 213 9.94 5.18 13.21
N ALA A 214 10.94 5.94 12.84
CA ALA A 214 11.86 6.56 13.78
C ALA A 214 12.04 8.03 13.40
N HIS A 215 12.50 8.86 14.33
CA HIS A 215 12.80 10.26 14.07
C HIS A 215 14.10 10.66 14.75
N ASP A 216 14.80 11.64 14.17
CA ASP A 216 15.93 12.28 14.82
C ASP A 216 15.39 13.22 15.91
N PRO A 217 15.68 12.98 17.21
CA PRO A 217 15.17 13.82 18.28
C PRO A 217 15.72 15.25 18.23
N ALA A 218 16.86 15.49 17.58
CA ALA A 218 17.45 16.82 17.48
C ALA A 218 16.78 17.70 16.41
N THR A 219 16.26 17.09 15.34
CA THR A 219 15.72 17.83 14.18
C THR A 219 14.23 17.62 13.95
N GLY A 220 13.64 16.59 14.55
CA GLY A 220 12.28 16.14 14.23
C GLY A 220 12.16 15.56 12.82
N GLN A 221 13.26 15.23 12.14
CA GLN A 221 13.19 14.58 10.82
C GLN A 221 12.74 13.12 10.99
N ASN A 222 11.72 12.71 10.23
CA ASN A 222 11.20 11.33 10.24
C ASN A 222 11.95 10.43 9.25
N TYR A 223 12.10 9.16 9.62
CA TYR A 223 12.76 8.08 8.88
C TYR A 223 11.92 6.80 8.92
N TRP A 224 12.08 5.97 7.90
CA TRP A 224 11.61 4.58 7.91
C TRP A 224 12.82 3.65 7.97
N ALA A 225 12.80 2.69 8.90
CA ALA A 225 13.89 1.76 9.14
C ALA A 225 13.39 0.30 9.20
N GLU A 226 14.08 -0.63 8.58
CA GLU A 226 13.76 -2.06 8.60
C GLU A 226 14.31 -2.71 9.89
N ALA A 227 13.44 -3.25 10.75
CA ALA A 227 13.86 -3.84 12.03
C ALA A 227 14.86 -5.00 11.89
N GLY A 228 14.75 -5.80 10.83
CA GLY A 228 15.64 -6.94 10.59
C GLY A 228 17.01 -6.58 10.02
N LYS A 229 17.23 -5.32 9.61
CA LYS A 229 18.39 -4.93 8.80
C LYS A 229 19.07 -3.65 9.29
N ASP A 230 18.28 -2.66 9.69
CA ASP A 230 18.78 -1.35 10.11
C ASP A 230 18.98 -1.25 11.64
N TRP A 231 18.43 -2.19 12.40
CA TRP A 231 18.62 -2.26 13.85
C TRP A 231 20.03 -2.72 14.19
N ARG A 232 20.73 -1.95 15.02
CA ARG A 232 22.07 -2.29 15.51
C ARG A 232 22.02 -2.55 17.00
N GLU A 233 22.24 -3.81 17.40
CA GLU A 233 22.28 -4.21 18.81
C GLU A 233 23.44 -3.55 19.57
N ASN A 234 24.61 -3.44 18.92
CA ASN A 234 25.84 -2.89 19.49
C ASN A 234 26.21 -1.54 18.84
N GLY A 235 25.26 -0.62 18.75
CA GLY A 235 25.48 0.72 18.20
C GLY A 235 26.35 1.61 19.12
N PRO A 236 26.98 2.67 18.58
CA PRO A 236 27.90 3.54 19.33
C PRO A 236 27.24 4.28 20.52
N ARG A 237 25.91 4.39 20.54
CA ARG A 237 25.13 4.98 21.64
C ARG A 237 24.12 3.97 22.24
N GLY A 238 24.36 2.67 22.07
CA GLY A 238 23.48 1.59 22.50
C GLY A 238 22.63 0.98 21.37
N PRO A 239 21.70 0.07 21.69
CA PRO A 239 20.83 -0.56 20.71
C PRO A 239 19.91 0.46 20.01
N GLY A 240 19.75 0.38 18.70
CA GLY A 240 18.79 1.21 17.97
C GLY A 240 19.03 1.40 16.48
N TYR A 241 18.27 2.30 15.86
CA TYR A 241 18.45 2.73 14.47
C TYR A 241 19.37 3.94 14.38
N TYR A 242 20.24 3.96 13.38
CA TYR A 242 21.23 5.01 13.18
C TYR A 242 21.12 5.64 11.80
N VAL A 243 21.32 6.95 11.72
CA VAL A 243 21.48 7.69 10.47
C VAL A 243 22.81 8.46 10.49
N ASN A 244 23.51 8.50 9.36
CA ASN A 244 24.70 9.34 9.22
C ASN A 244 24.30 10.72 8.67
N ILE A 245 24.55 11.78 9.44
CA ILE A 245 24.28 13.17 9.05
C ILE A 245 25.60 13.94 9.14
N GLY A 246 26.18 14.28 7.99
CA GLY A 246 27.41 15.07 7.93
C GLY A 246 28.64 14.38 8.52
N GLY A 247 28.71 13.05 8.45
CA GLY A 247 29.79 12.25 9.03
C GLY A 247 29.55 11.84 10.48
N GLU A 248 28.51 12.36 11.13
CA GLU A 248 28.13 12.00 12.50
C GLU A 248 27.04 10.93 12.49
N GLU A 249 27.27 9.80 13.16
CA GLU A 249 26.22 8.79 13.38
C GLU A 249 25.28 9.21 14.50
N ARG A 250 23.99 9.39 14.20
CA ARG A 250 22.95 9.77 15.16
C ARG A 250 21.96 8.64 15.42
N LEU A 251 21.66 8.41 16.69
CA LEU A 251 20.65 7.49 17.16
C LEU A 251 19.26 8.08 16.93
N LEU A 252 18.35 7.31 16.33
CA LEU A 252 16.97 7.69 16.11
C LEU A 252 16.07 7.20 17.25
N THR A 253 15.03 7.97 17.55
CA THR A 253 13.98 7.60 18.52
C THR A 253 12.81 6.95 17.80
N LEU A 254 12.30 5.84 18.33
CA LEU A 254 11.11 5.16 17.79
C LEU A 254 9.89 6.10 17.83
N GLY A 255 9.05 6.01 16.81
CA GLY A 255 7.87 6.85 16.64
C GLY A 255 8.11 8.04 15.72
N ARG A 256 7.15 8.97 15.70
CA ARG A 256 7.16 10.16 14.83
C ARG A 256 7.26 11.42 15.69
N SER A 257 8.03 12.39 15.21
CA SER A 257 7.87 13.79 15.61
C SER A 257 6.57 14.32 15.02
N ASP A 258 5.83 15.08 15.81
CA ASP A 258 4.54 15.70 15.42
C ASP A 258 4.73 16.90 14.49
#